data_AF-A0A2C9ZJ29-F1
#
_entry.id   AF-A0A2C9ZJ29-F1
#
_cell.length_a   1.000
_cell.length_b   1.000
_cell.length_c   1.000
_cell.angle_alpha   90.00
_cell.angle_beta   90.00
_cell.angle_gamma   90.00
#
_symmetry.space_group_name_H-M   'P 1'
#
loop_
_entity.id
_entity.type
_entity.pdbx_description
1 polymer ?
#
loop_
_entity_poly.entity_id
_entity_poly.type
_entity_poly.pdbx_seq_one_letter_code
_entity_poly.pdbx_strand_id
1 'polypeptide(L)'
;MRKKETEPVYRKVLAININRFLALRRLKKKDLAENAGLSVSFVSDVTAGKGNPSLETIAAIANALEVPLVALLEPPPIGTDGWDASLADTLSKEDKKLGLPPGYKRVSAIVTDHQAFQIAQWHKAAHAKLRRS
;
A
#
# COMPACT_ATOMS: atom_id res chain seq x y z
N MET A 1 -0.08 -19.18 -26.13
CA MET A 1 -0.63 -18.93 -24.77
C MET A 1 -0.47 -17.46 -24.45
N ARG A 2 -1.55 -16.69 -24.34
CA ARG A 2 -1.48 -15.29 -23.89
C ARG A 2 -1.04 -15.30 -22.43
N LYS A 3 0.12 -14.72 -22.12
CA LYS A 3 0.47 -14.39 -20.73
C LYS A 3 -0.73 -13.62 -20.18
N LYS A 4 -1.39 -14.14 -19.14
CA LYS A 4 -2.39 -13.35 -18.41
C LYS A 4 -1.63 -12.11 -17.95
N GLU A 5 -1.90 -10.97 -18.58
CA GLU A 5 -1.47 -9.67 -18.10
C GLU A 5 -1.93 -9.60 -16.65
N THR A 6 -0.99 -9.77 -15.73
CA THR A 6 -1.25 -9.64 -14.31
C THR A 6 -1.73 -8.23 -14.12
N GLU A 7 -3.02 -8.08 -13.80
CA GLU A 7 -3.56 -6.79 -13.39
C GLU A 7 -2.62 -6.18 -12.35
N PRO A 8 -2.11 -4.95 -12.55
CA PRO A 8 -0.96 -4.48 -11.79
C PRO A 8 -1.32 -4.44 -10.31
N VAL A 9 -0.64 -5.25 -9.51
CA VAL A 9 -0.77 -5.34 -8.04
C VAL A 9 -0.83 -3.96 -7.41
N TYR A 10 0.01 -3.06 -7.92
CA TYR A 10 0.13 -1.69 -7.45
C TYR A 10 -1.12 -0.83 -7.66
N ARG A 11 -1.97 -1.12 -8.66
CA ARG A 11 -3.27 -0.43 -8.80
C ARG A 11 -4.24 -0.85 -7.69
N LYS A 12 -4.23 -2.13 -7.31
CA LYS A 12 -5.03 -2.63 -6.17
C LYS A 12 -4.51 -2.08 -4.85
N VAL A 13 -3.20 -2.10 -4.63
CA VAL A 13 -2.56 -1.50 -3.44
C VAL A 13 -2.94 -0.02 -3.32
N LEU A 14 -2.79 0.73 -4.42
CA LEU A 14 -3.17 2.15 -4.48
C LEU A 14 -4.65 2.35 -4.13
N ALA A 15 -5.55 1.59 -4.75
CA ALA A 15 -6.98 1.68 -4.50
C ALA A 15 -7.34 1.39 -3.02
N ILE A 16 -6.76 0.34 -2.44
CA ILE A 16 -7.00 -0.03 -1.03
C ILE A 16 -6.51 1.07 -0.11
N ASN A 17 -5.30 1.59 -0.32
CA ASN A 17 -4.74 2.65 0.52
C ASN A 17 -5.57 3.94 0.42
N ILE A 18 -6.00 4.34 -0.78
CA ILE A 18 -6.86 5.52 -0.94
C ILE A 18 -8.18 5.34 -0.18
N ASN A 19 -8.86 4.21 -0.35
CA ASN A 19 -10.13 3.95 0.35
C ASN A 19 -9.95 3.90 1.88
N ARG A 20 -8.85 3.30 2.34
CA ARG A 20 -8.48 3.26 3.75
C ARG A 20 -8.29 4.67 4.33
N PHE A 21 -7.54 5.54 3.67
CA PHE A 21 -7.32 6.90 4.15
C PHE A 21 -8.57 7.78 4.07
N LEU A 22 -9.42 7.59 3.04
CA LEU A 22 -10.75 8.20 2.99
C LEU A 22 -11.59 7.82 4.22
N ALA A 23 -11.64 6.54 4.56
CA ALA A 23 -12.40 6.05 5.71
C ALA A 23 -11.86 6.60 7.03
N LEU A 24 -10.54 6.56 7.23
CA LEU A 24 -9.89 7.09 8.44
C LEU A 24 -10.15 8.59 8.65
N ARG A 25 -10.24 9.35 7.56
CA ARG A 25 -10.48 10.80 7.59
C ARG A 25 -11.96 11.18 7.43
N ARG A 26 -12.86 10.20 7.29
CA ARG A 26 -14.31 10.42 7.05
C ARG A 26 -14.59 11.29 5.81
N LEU A 27 -13.73 11.20 4.79
CA LEU A 27 -13.86 11.91 3.53
C LEU A 27 -14.60 11.07 2.50
N LYS A 28 -15.37 11.71 1.62
CA LYS A 28 -16.01 11.08 0.47
C LYS A 28 -15.12 11.20 -0.77
N LYS A 29 -15.36 10.33 -1.77
CA LYS A 29 -14.66 10.39 -3.07
C LYS A 29 -14.82 11.73 -3.79
N LYS A 30 -15.98 12.40 -3.60
CA LYS A 30 -16.22 13.74 -4.16
C LYS A 30 -15.27 14.77 -3.54
N ASP A 31 -15.10 14.73 -2.22
CA ASP A 31 -14.22 15.65 -1.50
C ASP A 31 -12.76 15.46 -1.94
N LEU A 32 -12.33 14.21 -2.11
CA LEU A 32 -11.02 13.90 -2.65
C LEU A 32 -10.83 14.40 -4.08
N ALA A 33 -11.83 14.22 -4.94
CA ALA A 33 -11.78 14.70 -6.31
C ALA A 33 -11.60 16.23 -6.36
N GLU A 34 -12.39 16.96 -5.57
CA GLU A 34 -12.30 18.41 -5.46
C GLU A 34 -10.92 18.85 -4.93
N ASN A 35 -10.47 18.29 -3.80
CA ASN A 35 -9.20 18.65 -3.17
C ASN A 35 -7.97 18.29 -4.01
N ALA A 36 -8.05 17.23 -4.81
CA ALA A 36 -6.96 16.80 -5.70
C ALA A 36 -7.00 17.46 -7.08
N GLY A 37 -8.04 18.26 -7.40
CA GLY A 37 -8.24 18.83 -8.74
C GLY A 37 -8.52 17.77 -9.81
N LEU A 38 -9.21 16.69 -9.45
CA LEU A 38 -9.53 15.56 -10.30
C LEU A 38 -11.03 15.42 -10.55
N SER A 39 -11.43 14.68 -11.58
CA SER A 39 -12.85 14.35 -11.78
C SER A 39 -13.31 13.24 -10.82
N VAL A 40 -14.57 13.30 -10.40
CA VAL A 40 -15.18 12.27 -9.53
C VAL A 40 -15.18 10.90 -10.21
N SER A 41 -15.37 10.84 -11.54
CA SER A 41 -15.29 9.60 -12.31
C SER A 41 -13.88 9.01 -12.26
N PHE A 42 -12.85 9.84 -12.45
CA PHE A 42 -11.46 9.39 -12.39
C PHE A 42 -11.09 8.89 -10.98
N VAL A 43 -11.47 9.61 -9.92
CA VAL A 43 -11.27 9.12 -8.54
C VAL A 43 -12.01 7.80 -8.31
N SER A 44 -13.20 7.63 -8.87
CA SER A 44 -13.95 6.37 -8.79
C SER A 44 -13.24 5.22 -9.48
N ASP A 45 -12.64 5.45 -10.66
CA ASP A 45 -11.87 4.43 -11.38
C ASP A 45 -10.57 4.06 -10.66
N VAL A 46 -9.85 5.05 -10.12
CA VAL A 46 -8.62 4.82 -9.34
C VAL A 46 -8.94 4.05 -8.06
N THR A 47 -9.98 4.44 -7.31
CA THR A 47 -10.40 3.75 -6.08
C THR A 47 -11.03 2.38 -6.33
N ALA A 48 -11.36 2.04 -7.57
CA ALA A 48 -11.80 0.70 -7.99
C ALA A 48 -10.63 -0.15 -8.53
N GLY A 49 -9.39 0.37 -8.54
CA GLY A 49 -8.21 -0.32 -9.07
C GLY A 49 -8.13 -0.37 -10.60
N LYS A 50 -9.00 0.36 -11.32
CA LYS A 50 -9.09 0.35 -12.78
C LYS A 50 -8.24 1.45 -13.42
N GLY A 51 -7.99 2.54 -12.71
CA GLY A 51 -7.21 3.68 -13.20
C GLY A 51 -5.71 3.41 -13.28
N ASN A 52 -5.02 4.13 -14.18
CA ASN A 52 -3.57 4.19 -14.28
C ASN A 52 -3.08 5.64 -14.09
N PRO A 53 -3.21 6.21 -12.88
CA PRO A 53 -2.84 7.59 -12.62
C PRO A 53 -1.34 7.82 -12.84
N SER A 54 -0.97 9.02 -13.29
CA SER A 54 0.44 9.43 -13.35
C SER A 54 1.00 9.61 -11.94
N LEU A 55 2.33 9.69 -11.80
CA LEU A 55 2.95 9.95 -10.51
C LEU A 55 2.51 11.30 -9.92
N GLU A 56 2.38 12.32 -10.76
CA GLU A 56 1.88 13.65 -10.37
C GLU A 56 0.45 13.56 -9.85
N THR A 57 -0.37 12.70 -10.44
CA THR A 57 -1.75 12.47 -10.02
C THR A 57 -1.80 11.74 -8.68
N ILE A 58 -0.94 10.73 -8.48
CA ILE A 58 -0.81 10.03 -7.19
C ILE A 58 -0.33 11.02 -6.11
N ALA A 59 0.60 11.91 -6.44
CA ALA A 59 1.06 12.96 -5.53
C ALA A 59 -0.05 13.93 -5.15
N ALA A 60 -0.87 14.37 -6.12
CA ALA A 60 -2.04 15.22 -5.86
C ALA A 60 -3.05 14.53 -4.92
N ILE A 61 -3.33 13.24 -5.15
CA ILE A 61 -4.19 12.43 -4.27
C ILE A 61 -3.59 12.33 -2.86
N ALA A 62 -2.28 12.08 -2.74
CA ALA A 62 -1.59 11.99 -1.45
C ALA A 62 -1.68 13.30 -0.66
N ASN A 63 -1.44 14.44 -1.33
CA ASN A 63 -1.56 15.77 -0.75
C ASN A 63 -2.99 16.06 -0.30
N ALA A 64 -4.00 15.75 -1.13
CA ALA A 64 -5.41 15.93 -0.79
C ALA A 64 -5.87 15.04 0.38
N LEU A 65 -5.22 13.89 0.57
CA LEU A 65 -5.42 13.01 1.73
C LEU A 65 -4.49 13.36 2.90
N GLU A 66 -3.63 14.38 2.78
CA GLU A 66 -2.62 14.75 3.77
C GLU A 66 -1.80 13.55 4.27
N VAL A 67 -1.33 12.71 3.34
CA VAL A 67 -0.46 11.56 3.65
C VAL A 67 0.80 11.61 2.78
N PRO A 68 1.91 11.00 3.23
CA PRO A 68 3.06 10.81 2.37
C PRO A 68 2.69 9.98 1.13
N LEU A 69 3.21 10.34 -0.04
CA LEU A 69 2.97 9.60 -1.30
C LEU A 69 3.27 8.11 -1.16
N VAL A 70 4.37 7.78 -0.49
CA VAL A 70 4.79 6.39 -0.25
C VAL A 70 3.73 5.56 0.48
N ALA A 71 2.93 6.17 1.36
CA ALA A 71 1.87 5.49 2.08
C ALA A 71 0.75 4.99 1.15
N LEU A 72 0.62 5.56 -0.05
CA LEU A 72 -0.32 5.08 -1.07
C LEU A 72 0.21 3.88 -1.86
N LEU A 73 1.53 3.68 -1.89
CA LEU A 73 2.21 2.64 -2.68
C LEU A 73 2.69 1.46 -1.84
N GLU A 74 2.75 1.63 -0.52
CA GLU A 74 3.13 0.56 0.40
C GLU A 74 2.03 -0.49 0.54
N PRO A 75 2.39 -1.79 0.66
CA PRO A 75 1.41 -2.81 1.00
C PRO A 75 0.71 -2.47 2.32
N PRO A 76 -0.64 -2.39 2.32
CA PRO A 76 -1.37 -2.10 3.54
C PRO A 76 -1.12 -3.19 4.60
N PRO A 77 -1.29 -2.87 5.89
CA PRO A 77 -1.27 -3.86 6.95
C PRO A 77 -2.22 -5.03 6.65
N ILE A 78 -1.80 -6.24 7.03
CA ILE A 78 -2.65 -7.43 6.93
C ILE A 78 -3.97 -7.19 7.69
N GLY A 79 -5.09 -7.55 7.07
CA GLY A 79 -6.42 -7.38 7.66
C GLY A 79 -7.05 -5.99 7.45
N THR A 80 -6.44 -5.14 6.61
CA THR A 80 -7.10 -3.92 6.11
C THR A 80 -8.32 -4.27 5.26
N ASP A 81 -9.39 -3.48 5.29
CA ASP A 81 -10.56 -3.69 4.43
C ASP A 81 -10.18 -3.77 2.94
N GLY A 82 -10.72 -4.76 2.22
CA GLY A 82 -10.34 -5.05 0.84
C GLY A 82 -9.04 -5.86 0.69
N TRP A 83 -8.41 -6.26 1.80
CA TRP A 83 -7.35 -7.25 1.83
C TRP A 83 -7.93 -8.65 1.65
N ASP A 84 -7.79 -9.23 0.45
CA ASP A 84 -8.16 -10.61 0.19
C ASP A 84 -6.94 -11.55 0.16
N ALA A 85 -7.20 -12.86 0.22
CA ALA A 85 -6.16 -13.89 0.17
C ALA A 85 -5.36 -13.86 -1.16
N SER A 86 -5.96 -13.36 -2.24
CA SER A 86 -5.31 -13.26 -3.55
C SER A 86 -4.26 -12.14 -3.57
N LEU A 87 -4.54 -11.00 -2.94
CA LEU A 87 -3.60 -9.91 -2.80
C LEU A 87 -2.44 -10.30 -1.90
N ALA A 88 -2.70 -11.00 -0.79
CA ALA A 88 -1.66 -11.52 0.10
C ALA A 88 -0.69 -12.48 -0.61
N ASP A 89 -1.20 -13.42 -1.40
CA ASP A 89 -0.36 -14.33 -2.21
C ASP A 89 0.47 -13.55 -3.24
N THR A 90 -0.14 -12.54 -3.87
CA THR A 90 0.53 -11.77 -4.90
C THR A 90 1.63 -10.86 -4.34
N LEU A 91 1.37 -10.19 -3.22
CA LEU A 91 2.37 -9.41 -2.50
C LEU A 91 3.49 -10.30 -1.96
N SER A 92 3.17 -11.51 -1.50
CA SER A 92 4.18 -12.50 -1.09
C SER A 92 5.11 -12.89 -2.24
N LYS A 93 4.60 -12.94 -3.48
CA LYS A 93 5.43 -13.18 -4.68
C LYS A 93 6.32 -11.98 -5.02
N GLU A 94 5.81 -10.75 -4.87
CA GLU A 94 6.62 -9.53 -5.03
C GLU A 94 7.73 -9.45 -3.96
N ASP A 95 7.43 -9.80 -2.70
CA ASP A 95 8.41 -9.81 -1.62
C ASP A 95 9.55 -10.82 -1.85
N LYS A 96 9.36 -11.87 -2.65
CA LYS A 96 10.47 -12.76 -3.05
C LYS A 96 11.56 -12.01 -3.82
N LYS A 97 11.23 -10.92 -4.54
CA LYS A 97 12.20 -10.08 -5.24
C LYS A 97 13.10 -9.30 -4.29
N LEU A 98 12.74 -9.19 -3.01
CA LEU A 98 13.59 -8.57 -2.00
C LEU A 98 14.82 -9.42 -1.64
N GLY A 99 14.85 -10.70 -2.05
CA GLY A 99 16.00 -11.57 -1.80
C GLY A 99 16.21 -11.91 -0.32
N LEU A 100 15.16 -11.85 0.50
CA LEU A 100 15.25 -12.16 1.93
C LEU A 100 15.63 -13.64 2.14
N PRO A 101 16.56 -13.96 3.06
CA PRO A 101 16.89 -15.35 3.37
C PRO A 101 15.69 -16.13 3.93
N PRO A 102 15.71 -17.47 3.86
CA PRO A 102 14.66 -18.31 4.45
C PRO A 102 14.40 -17.95 5.92
N GLY A 103 13.13 -17.83 6.28
CA GLY A 103 12.70 -17.44 7.63
C GLY A 103 12.52 -15.93 7.86
N TYR A 104 12.99 -15.08 6.95
CA TYR A 104 12.76 -13.63 6.99
C TYR A 104 11.59 -13.24 6.09
N LYS A 105 10.74 -12.33 6.57
CA LYS A 105 9.60 -11.79 5.83
C LYS A 105 9.44 -10.31 6.16
N ARG A 106 8.95 -9.53 5.20
CA ARG A 106 8.50 -8.16 5.44
C ARG A 106 7.04 -8.18 5.88
N VAL A 107 6.71 -7.38 6.89
CA VAL A 107 5.33 -7.23 7.39
C VAL A 107 5.07 -5.75 7.65
N SER A 108 3.85 -5.29 7.38
CA SER A 108 3.35 -3.97 7.75
C SER A 108 2.24 -4.09 8.80
N ALA A 109 2.21 -3.17 9.77
CA ALA A 109 1.28 -3.19 10.89
C ALA A 109 0.99 -1.78 11.41
N ILE A 110 -0.20 -1.57 11.98
CA ILE A 110 -0.50 -0.40 12.83
C ILE A 110 -0.39 -0.88 14.28
N VAL A 111 0.43 -0.23 15.08
CA VAL A 111 0.78 -0.67 16.43
C VAL A 111 0.91 0.54 17.35
N THR A 112 0.93 0.30 18.67
CA THR A 112 1.23 1.36 19.65
C THR A 112 2.70 1.76 19.60
N ASP A 113 3.07 2.93 20.15
CA ASP A 113 4.46 3.40 20.19
C ASP A 113 5.40 2.39 20.87
N HIS A 114 4.93 1.77 21.95
CA HIS A 114 5.70 0.75 22.64
C HIS A 114 5.96 -0.47 21.74
N GLN A 115 4.94 -0.94 21.02
CA GLN A 115 5.08 -2.05 20.08
C GLN A 115 5.97 -1.68 18.88
N ALA A 116 5.86 -0.45 18.37
CA ALA A 116 6.73 0.05 17.31
C ALA A 116 8.21 0.03 17.74
N PHE A 117 8.49 0.45 18.97
CA PHE A 117 9.83 0.35 19.55
C PHE A 117 10.32 -1.10 19.60
N GLN A 118 9.50 -2.05 20.05
CA GLN A 118 9.86 -3.47 20.06
C GLN A 118 10.14 -4.01 18.65
N ILE A 119 9.30 -3.69 17.66
CA ILE A 119 9.49 -4.07 16.26
C ILE A 119 10.81 -3.51 15.71
N ALA A 120 11.16 -2.27 16.05
CA ALA A 120 12.43 -1.67 15.65
C ALA A 120 13.64 -2.42 16.24
N GLN A 121 13.56 -2.86 17.50
CA GLN A 121 14.60 -3.70 18.12
C GLN A 121 14.72 -5.05 17.41
N TRP A 122 13.59 -5.71 17.12
CA TRP A 122 13.57 -6.97 16.37
C TRP A 122 14.15 -6.83 14.97
N HIS A 123 13.81 -5.75 14.26
CA HIS A 123 14.35 -5.44 12.94
C HIS A 123 15.87 -5.23 12.99
N LYS A 124 16.37 -4.45 13.96
CA LYS A 124 17.82 -4.23 14.15
C LYS A 124 18.56 -5.55 14.43
N ALA A 125 18.00 -6.41 15.29
CA ALA A 125 18.57 -7.71 15.60
C ALA A 125 18.59 -8.66 14.39
N ALA A 126 17.51 -8.67 13.60
CA ALA A 126 17.42 -9.41 12.34
C ALA A 126 18.47 -8.93 11.34
N HIS A 127 18.59 -7.62 11.15
CA HIS A 127 19.56 -7.02 10.22
C HIS A 127 21.02 -7.30 10.63
N ALA A 128 21.31 -7.33 11.94
CA ALA A 128 22.64 -7.71 12.44
C ALA A 128 22.99 -9.17 12.14
N LYS A 129 22.01 -10.08 12.17
CA LYS A 129 22.19 -11.49 11.79
C LYS A 129 22.42 -11.63 10.29
N LEU A 130 21.66 -10.90 9.46
CA LEU A 130 21.80 -10.89 8.01
C LEU A 130 23.19 -10.42 7.53
N ARG A 131 23.81 -9.47 8.24
CA ARG A 131 25.18 -9.00 7.92
C ARG A 131 26.28 -9.99 8.28
N ARG A 132 25.99 -11.03 9.06
CA ARG A 132 26.98 -12.00 9.57
C ARG A 132 26.91 -13.35 8.84
N SER A 133 25.91 -13.55 7.98
CA SER A 133 25.70 -14.74 7.14
C SER A 133 26.12 -14.46 5.70
#